data_AF-A0A0N5CTW9-F1
#
_entry.id   AF-A0A0N5CTW9-F1
#
_cell.length_a   1.000
_cell.length_b   1.000
_cell.length_c   1.000
_cell.angle_alpha   90.00
_cell.angle_beta   90.00
_cell.angle_gamma   90.00
#
_symmetry.space_group_name_H-M   'P 1'
#
loop_
_entity.id
_entity.type
_entity.pdbx_description
1 polymer ?
#
loop_
_entity_poly.entity_id
_entity_poly.type
_entity_poly.pdbx_seq_one_letter_code
_entity_poly.pdbx_strand_id
1 'polypeptide(L)'
;MLVLNTVYFKGLWLSQFNPILTSTGNFFVSKRETKQIPLMSTDGEFAYYQNSQLSLIKLPYIGNDVEMVILLPRARFGLSNILNRLTGMNLLDYIHKARKTSVEVNIRNWKT
;
A
#
# COMPACT_ATOMS: atom_id res chain seq x y z
N MET A 1 18.41 28.55 -17.50
CA MET A 1 18.83 27.15 -17.39
C MET A 1 17.69 26.37 -16.76
N LEU A 2 17.19 25.32 -17.41
CA LEU A 2 16.03 24.54 -16.94
C LEU A 2 16.50 23.10 -16.67
N VAL A 3 16.15 22.55 -15.51
CA VAL A 3 16.38 21.14 -15.19
C VAL A 3 15.02 20.45 -15.12
N LEU A 4 14.83 19.45 -15.97
CA LEU A 4 13.63 18.62 -16.02
C LEU A 4 14.03 17.17 -15.70
N ASN A 5 13.38 16.59 -14.68
CA ASN A 5 13.52 15.19 -14.31
C ASN A 5 12.14 14.52 -14.39
N THR A 6 12.05 13.42 -15.13
CA THR A 6 10.84 12.62 -15.27
C THR A 6 11.18 11.16 -15.02
N VAL A 7 10.51 10.55 -14.05
CA VAL A 7 10.62 9.12 -13.74
C VAL A 7 9.27 8.48 -14.00
N TYR A 8 9.24 7.44 -14.83
CA TYR A 8 8.05 6.65 -15.12
C TYR A 8 8.25 5.22 -14.66
N PHE A 9 7.28 4.68 -13.92
CA PHE A 9 7.32 3.31 -13.43
C PHE A 9 5.98 2.61 -13.68
N LYS A 10 6.02 1.50 -14.40
CA LYS A 10 4.88 0.61 -14.65
C LYS A 10 5.33 -0.84 -14.47
N GLY A 11 5.13 -1.36 -13.26
CA GLY A 11 5.39 -2.75 -12.93
C GLY A 11 4.11 -3.58 -12.89
N LEU A 12 4.24 -4.87 -13.17
CA LEU A 12 3.19 -5.87 -12.94
C LEU A 12 3.42 -6.53 -11.59
N TRP A 13 2.40 -6.61 -10.75
CA TRP A 13 2.48 -7.32 -9.47
C TRP A 13 2.88 -8.78 -9.70
N LEU A 14 3.73 -9.33 -8.82
CA LEU A 14 4.01 -10.77 -8.83
C LEU A 14 2.74 -11.56 -8.54
N SER A 15 2.04 -11.20 -7.47
CA SER A 15 0.69 -11.69 -7.16
C SER A 15 -0.33 -10.68 -7.68
N GLN A 16 -0.89 -10.95 -8.86
CA GLN A 16 -1.81 -10.04 -9.53
C GLN A 16 -3.21 -10.09 -8.93
N PHE A 17 -3.88 -8.94 -8.93
CA PHE A 17 -5.28 -8.82 -8.52
C PHE A 17 -6.18 -9.35 -9.64
N ASN A 18 -7.05 -10.30 -9.31
CA ASN A 18 -8.04 -10.79 -10.26
C ASN A 18 -9.09 -9.69 -10.54
N PRO A 19 -9.27 -9.24 -11.79
CA PRO A 19 -10.25 -8.20 -12.12
C PRO A 19 -11.68 -8.56 -11.73
N ILE A 20 -12.02 -9.85 -11.69
CA ILE A 20 -13.36 -10.34 -11.30
C ILE A 20 -13.63 -10.12 -9.82
N LEU A 21 -12.59 -10.13 -8.98
CA LEU A 21 -12.70 -9.86 -7.55
C LEU A 21 -12.72 -8.35 -7.24
N THR A 22 -12.55 -7.50 -8.26
CA THR A 22 -12.63 -6.04 -8.07
C THR A 22 -14.10 -5.66 -7.83
N SER A 23 -14.37 -5.09 -6.66
CA SER A 23 -15.72 -4.70 -6.25
C SER A 23 -15.78 -3.23 -5.86
N THR A 24 -16.98 -2.65 -5.92
CA THR A 24 -17.17 -1.26 -5.47
C THR A 24 -17.21 -1.22 -3.95
N GLY A 25 -16.36 -0.40 -3.35
CA GLY A 25 -16.28 -0.21 -1.90
C GLY A 25 -16.12 1.25 -1.49
N ASN A 26 -16.35 1.52 -0.20
CA ASN A 26 -16.22 2.86 0.35
C ASN A 26 -14.75 3.22 0.59
N PHE A 27 -14.33 4.35 0.04
CA PHE A 27 -13.04 4.97 0.31
C PHE A 27 -13.23 6.32 1.01
N PHE A 28 -12.67 6.42 2.20
CA PHE A 28 -12.82 7.59 3.07
C PHE A 28 -11.73 8.61 2.75
N VAL A 29 -12.03 9.57 1.86
CA VAL A 29 -11.09 10.62 1.46
C VAL A 29 -10.81 11.57 2.62
N SER A 30 -11.85 11.95 3.37
CA SER A 30 -11.74 12.80 4.56
C SER A 30 -12.88 12.51 5.54
N LYS A 31 -12.88 13.16 6.70
CA LYS A 31 -13.98 13.06 7.69
C LYS A 31 -15.35 13.42 7.13
N ARG A 32 -15.40 14.17 6.02
CA ARG A 32 -16.64 14.68 5.40
C ARG A 32 -16.93 14.05 4.03
N GLU A 33 -15.97 13.35 3.44
CA GLU A 33 -16.07 12.86 2.07
C GLU A 33 -15.76 11.36 2.01
N THR A 34 -16.74 10.60 1.54
CA THR A 34 -16.62 9.18 1.23
C THR A 34 -16.97 8.99 -0.24
N LYS A 35 -16.15 8.24 -0.97
CA LYS A 35 -16.41 7.88 -2.37
C LYS A 35 -16.58 6.39 -2.49
N GLN A 36 -17.52 5.97 -3.31
CA GLN A 36 -17.57 4.60 -3.78
C GLN A 36 -16.61 4.45 -4.96
N ILE A 37 -15.65 3.54 -4.84
CA ILE A 37 -14.62 3.31 -5.85
C ILE A 37 -14.38 1.81 -6.06
N PRO A 38 -13.85 1.39 -7.21
CA PRO A 38 -13.38 0.02 -7.39
C PRO A 38 -12.16 -0.24 -6.49
N LEU A 39 -12.29 -1.24 -5.61
CA LEU A 39 -11.22 -1.81 -4.81
C LEU A 39 -10.81 -3.13 -5.44
N MET A 40 -9.52 -3.26 -5.72
CA MET A 40 -8.92 -4.53 -6.15
C MET A 40 -8.68 -5.39 -4.91
N SER A 41 -9.01 -6.67 -5.03
CA SER A 41 -8.91 -7.64 -3.94
C SER A 41 -8.05 -8.82 -4.35
N THR A 42 -7.18 -9.27 -3.45
CA THR A 42 -6.46 -10.53 -3.57
C THR A 42 -6.18 -11.09 -2.19
N ASP A 43 -6.23 -12.40 -2.06
CA ASP A 43 -5.73 -13.14 -0.92
C ASP A 43 -4.37 -13.78 -1.27
N GLY A 44 -3.51 -13.97 -0.28
CA GLY A 44 -2.23 -14.61 -0.49
C GLY A 44 -1.25 -14.40 0.66
N GLU A 45 -0.07 -15.00 0.53
CA GLU A 45 1.04 -14.75 1.45
C GLU A 45 1.84 -13.53 1.01
N PHE A 46 1.84 -12.50 1.86
CA PHE A 46 2.61 -11.28 1.63
C PHE A 46 3.52 -11.01 2.82
N ALA A 47 4.62 -10.29 2.59
CA ALA A 47 5.42 -9.81 3.70
C ALA A 47 4.66 -8.66 4.39
N TYR A 48 4.26 -8.92 5.64
CA TYR A 48 3.36 -8.09 6.42
C TYR A 48 3.96 -7.78 7.78
N TYR A 49 3.73 -6.57 8.27
CA TYR A 49 4.07 -6.12 9.61
C TYR A 49 2.92 -5.28 10.17
N GLN A 50 2.69 -5.35 11.47
CA GLN A 50 1.75 -4.45 12.14
C GLN A 50 2.19 -4.13 13.55
N ASN A 51 1.78 -2.96 14.02
CA ASN A 51 1.89 -2.55 15.41
C ASN A 51 0.61 -1.81 15.84
N SER A 52 0.63 -1.16 17.00
CA SER A 52 -0.53 -0.44 17.52
C SER A 52 -0.97 0.75 16.66
N GLN A 53 -0.09 1.28 15.81
CA GLN A 53 -0.31 2.51 15.05
C GLN A 53 -0.58 2.29 13.57
N LEU A 54 0.03 1.27 12.96
CA LEU A 54 -0.05 1.02 11.52
C LEU A 54 0.09 -0.46 11.17
N SER A 55 -0.30 -0.79 9.95
CA SER A 55 0.08 -2.01 9.24
C SER A 55 0.90 -1.66 8.01
N LEU A 56 1.83 -2.52 7.64
CA LEU A 56 2.70 -2.42 6.47
C LEU A 56 2.60 -3.72 5.68
N ILE A 57 2.49 -3.61 4.37
CA ILE A 57 2.55 -4.75 3.44
C ILE A 57 3.55 -4.45 2.33
N LYS A 58 4.24 -5.49 1.87
CA LYS A 58 5.10 -5.45 0.69
C LYS A 58 4.46 -6.21 -0.46
N LEU A 59 4.36 -5.55 -1.61
CA LEU A 59 3.82 -6.10 -2.85
C LEU A 59 4.94 -6.14 -3.89
N PRO A 60 5.59 -7.29 -4.11
CA PRO A 60 6.64 -7.41 -5.10
C PRO A 60 6.08 -7.30 -6.52
N TYR A 61 6.87 -6.73 -7.42
CA TYR A 61 6.65 -6.79 -8.86
C TYR A 61 7.28 -8.07 -9.44
N ILE A 62 6.88 -8.45 -10.65
CA ILE A 62 7.52 -9.54 -11.40
C ILE A 62 9.03 -9.31 -11.45
N GLY A 63 9.81 -10.36 -11.17
CA GLY A 63 11.27 -10.30 -11.07
C GLY A 63 11.81 -10.18 -9.65
N ASN A 64 10.99 -9.76 -8.67
CA ASN A 64 11.37 -9.56 -7.26
C ASN A 64 12.47 -8.52 -6.99
N ASP A 65 12.92 -7.77 -8.00
CA ASP A 65 13.93 -6.71 -7.83
C ASP A 65 13.35 -5.43 -7.21
N VAL A 66 12.04 -5.22 -7.38
CA VAL A 66 11.32 -4.04 -6.90
C VAL A 66 10.04 -4.47 -6.19
N GLU A 67 9.74 -3.82 -5.07
CA GLU A 67 8.51 -4.02 -4.31
C GLU A 67 7.86 -2.68 -3.94
N MET A 68 6.53 -2.62 -3.96
CA MET A 68 5.79 -1.51 -3.36
C MET A 68 5.57 -1.80 -1.88
N VAL A 69 5.98 -0.87 -1.02
CA VAL A 69 5.69 -0.91 0.41
C VAL A 69 4.52 0.03 0.70
N ILE A 70 3.42 -0.51 1.21
CA ILE A 70 2.23 0.27 1.57
C ILE A 70 2.13 0.34 3.09
N LEU A 71 2.10 1.55 3.63
CA LEU A 71 1.84 1.82 5.05
C LEU A 71 0.38 2.29 5.20
N LEU A 72 -0.37 1.59 6.05
CA LEU A 72 -1.76 1.89 6.35
C LEU A 72 -1.89 2.22 7.86
N PRO A 73 -2.18 3.48 8.22
CA PRO A 73 -2.48 3.84 9.60
C PRO A 73 -3.71 3.10 10.13
N ARG A 74 -3.66 2.61 11.37
CA ARG A 74 -4.81 1.97 12.03
C ARG A 74 -5.93 2.96 12.35
N ALA A 75 -5.56 4.18 12.74
CA ALA A 75 -6.53 5.24 12.97
C ALA A 75 -7.04 5.79 11.63
N ARG A 76 -8.35 5.82 11.45
CA ARG A 76 -8.98 6.47 10.30
C ARG A 76 -8.57 7.95 10.26
N PHE A 77 -8.05 8.41 9.12
CA PHE A 77 -7.46 9.75 8.93
C PHE A 77 -6.19 10.03 9.77
N GLY A 78 -5.50 8.98 10.25
CA GLY A 78 -4.29 9.09 11.07
C GLY A 78 -2.99 9.27 10.28
N LEU A 79 -3.04 9.47 8.96
CA LEU A 79 -1.86 9.53 8.10
C LEU A 79 -0.88 10.63 8.52
N SER A 80 -1.37 11.84 8.81
CA SER A 80 -0.52 12.95 9.25
C SER A 80 0.27 12.63 10.53
N ASN A 81 -0.35 11.90 11.47
CA ASN A 81 0.31 11.51 12.72
C ASN A 81 1.45 10.51 12.48
N ILE A 82 1.26 9.58 11.54
CA ILE A 82 2.31 8.65 11.14
C ILE A 82 3.44 9.40 10.42
N LEU A 83 3.12 10.25 9.44
CA LEU A 83 4.11 11.00 8.67
C LEU A 83 4.97 11.91 9.55
N ASN A 84 4.39 12.60 10.52
CA ASN A 84 5.13 13.48 11.44
C ASN A 84 6.12 12.72 12.35
N ARG A 85 5.93 11.41 12.53
CA ARG A 85 6.80 10.56 13.37
C ARG A 85 7.67 9.63 12.52
N LEU A 86 7.45 9.57 11.22
CA LEU A 86 8.16 8.66 10.33
C LEU A 86 9.58 9.18 10.12
N THR A 87 10.55 8.30 10.32
CA THR A 87 11.97 8.53 10.08
C THR A 87 12.48 7.43 9.15
N GLY A 88 13.60 7.66 8.45
CA GLY A 88 14.19 6.61 7.62
C GLY A 88 14.50 5.34 8.42
N MET A 89 14.98 5.50 9.67
CA MET A 89 15.30 4.37 10.55
C MET A 89 14.07 3.54 10.93
N ASN A 90 12.97 4.18 11.36
CA ASN A 90 11.78 3.43 11.74
C ASN A 90 11.07 2.80 10.53
N LEU A 91 11.10 3.45 9.35
CA LEU A 91 10.60 2.88 8.12
C LEU A 91 11.38 1.60 7.76
N LEU A 92 12.71 1.66 7.79
CA LEU A 92 13.57 0.49 7.54
C LEU A 92 13.34 -0.61 8.58
N ASP A 93 13.18 -0.27 9.85
CA ASP A 93 12.85 -1.24 10.90
C ASP A 93 11.52 -1.96 10.62
N TYR A 94 10.46 -1.24 10.24
CA TYR A 94 9.17 -1.85 9.87
C TYR A 94 9.30 -2.77 8.65
N ILE A 95 10.06 -2.35 7.64
CA ILE A 95 10.34 -3.12 6.42
C ILE A 95 11.08 -4.42 6.77
N HIS A 96 12.08 -4.39 7.65
CA HIS A 96 12.84 -5.57 8.07
C HIS A 96 12.06 -6.52 9.00
N LYS A 97 11.12 -5.98 9.78
CA LYS A 97 10.24 -6.75 10.66
C LYS A 97 9.08 -7.43 9.93
N ALA A 98 8.82 -7.08 8.67
CA ALA A 98 7.82 -7.75 7.87
C ALA A 98 8.14 -9.25 7.72
N ARG A 99 7.11 -10.09 7.84
CA ARG A 99 7.20 -11.56 7.73
C ARG A 99 6.11 -12.05 6.79
N LYS A 100 6.34 -13.18 6.12
CA LYS A 100 5.32 -13.81 5.29
C LYS A 100 4.10 -14.14 6.16
N THR A 101 2.93 -13.68 5.76
CA THR A 101 1.66 -13.88 6.47
C THR A 101 0.55 -13.94 5.43
N SER A 102 -0.38 -14.88 5.60
CA SER A 102 -1.61 -14.93 4.80
C SER A 102 -2.50 -13.75 5.17
N VAL A 103 -2.72 -12.84 4.21
CA VAL A 103 -3.53 -11.64 4.39
C VAL A 103 -4.40 -11.39 3.17
N GLU A 104 -5.60 -10.88 3.41
CA GLU A 104 -6.46 -10.34 2.36
C GLU A 104 -6.08 -8.87 2.12
N VAL A 105 -5.82 -8.53 0.86
CA VAL A 105 -5.35 -7.20 0.45
C VAL A 105 -6.44 -6.54 -0.36
N ASN A 106 -6.95 -5.42 0.15
CA ASN A 106 -7.92 -4.57 -0.52
C ASN A 106 -7.30 -3.20 -0.78
N ILE A 107 -7.01 -2.89 -2.04
CA ILE A 107 -6.37 -1.63 -2.43
C ILE A 107 -7.17 -0.91 -3.52
N ARG A 108 -7.05 0.42 -3.53
CA ARG A 108 -7.63 1.25 -4.59
C ARG A 108 -6.97 0.92 -5.93
N ASN A 109 -7.76 0.83 -7.00
CA ASN A 109 -7.21 0.80 -8.35
C ASN A 109 -6.62 2.18 -8.72
N TRP A 110 -5.30 2.29 -8.83
CA TRP A 110 -4.61 3.46 -9.36
C TRP A 110 -4.37 3.28 -10.87
N LYS A 111 -5.38 3.63 -11.67
CA LYS A 111 -5.14 3.93 -13.09
C LYS A 111 -4.46 5.30 -13.14
N THR A 112 -3.13 5.31 -13.28
CA THR A 112 -2.38 6.51 -13.71
C THR A 112 -2.09 6.38 -15.19
#